data_AF-A0A942DQX0-F1
#
_entry.id   AF-A0A942DQX0-F1
#
_cell.length_a   1.000
_cell.length_b   1.000
_cell.length_c   1.000
_cell.angle_alpha   90.00
_cell.angle_beta   90.00
_cell.angle_gamma   90.00
#
_symmetry.space_group_name_H-M   'P 1'
#
loop_
_entity.id
_entity.type
_entity.pdbx_description
1 polymer ?
#
loop_
_entity_poly.entity_id
_entity_poly.type
_entity_poly.pdbx_seq_one_letter_code
_entity_poly.pdbx_strand_id
1 'polypeptide(L)'
;MKYKILVQILEKPNLVEAVQTLDGKTFRKIIQHVGLEDSADLVSLASTTQLQEVFDEDLWKNLAPGEEEKFNDERFSVWLEVLMEVGSKFAAQKMAEMDEDFVSLGLSKLIFVLDNDEIADEARRHEDEDSLGIFEKILDGTLSQELNSYLIVARRNKGWDAVMSLLTALDDLHPAVLERILKRCYYASMDLINDNGGLMTVLSEGDMLESDASGDREERREQEGYVAPSSAKAFLRLIEQTPLDKLLTEEPDHITKMYFRSFKGTPLKPVSTGNQELLALLKAQGVVKDQAPKLLGSGASGLPIRQWLRELLVKDPAAHAQRLLELNYLANIVLAGLSNGRARYRPVEAMDEALKICNEGLVELQKREGFNEDLSLVVLFKFGWKMYKQKE
;
A
#
# COMPACT_ATOMS: atom_id res chain seq x y z
N MET A 1 -9.19 23.30 15.21
CA MET A 1 -9.31 23.40 13.74
C MET A 1 -9.72 22.05 13.12
N LYS A 2 -9.05 20.93 13.49
CA LYS A 2 -9.36 19.56 13.04
C LYS A 2 -10.81 19.12 13.22
N TYR A 3 -11.41 19.31 14.41
CA TYR A 3 -12.81 18.98 14.67
C TYR A 3 -13.82 19.75 13.80
N LYS A 4 -13.45 20.91 13.25
CA LYS A 4 -14.38 21.75 12.48
C LYS A 4 -14.72 21.12 11.12
N ILE A 5 -13.79 20.40 10.50
CA ILE A 5 -14.05 19.75 9.21
C ILE A 5 -14.97 18.54 9.37
N LEU A 6 -14.77 17.76 10.43
CA LEU A 6 -15.57 16.59 10.74
C LEU A 6 -17.03 16.98 10.95
N VAL A 7 -17.27 17.95 11.84
CA VAL A 7 -18.62 18.48 12.12
C VAL A 7 -19.30 18.98 10.84
N GLN A 8 -18.58 19.71 9.99
CA GLN A 8 -19.14 20.22 8.74
C GLN A 8 -19.51 19.14 7.72
N ILE A 9 -18.75 18.04 7.67
CA ILE A 9 -19.07 16.88 6.82
C ILE A 9 -20.33 16.18 7.36
N LEU A 10 -20.40 15.93 8.66
CA LEU A 10 -21.50 15.19 9.28
C LEU A 10 -22.82 15.98 9.30
N GLU A 11 -22.77 17.31 9.41
CA GLU A 11 -23.97 18.17 9.40
C GLU A 11 -24.66 18.27 8.02
N LYS A 12 -23.98 17.85 6.94
CA LYS A 12 -24.47 18.01 5.57
C LYS A 12 -24.62 16.65 4.86
N PRO A 13 -25.85 16.17 4.63
CA PRO A 13 -26.09 14.86 4.00
C PRO A 13 -25.41 14.69 2.64
N ASN A 14 -25.33 15.76 1.84
CA ASN A 14 -24.65 15.74 0.54
C ASN A 14 -23.12 15.59 0.64
N LEU A 15 -22.51 15.99 1.76
CA LEU A 15 -21.08 15.78 2.01
C LEU A 15 -20.81 14.36 2.51
N VAL A 16 -21.72 13.76 3.25
CA VAL A 16 -21.65 12.35 3.66
C VAL A 16 -21.66 11.43 2.43
N GLU A 17 -22.61 11.63 1.51
CA GLU A 17 -22.65 10.88 0.25
C GLU A 17 -21.38 11.13 -0.59
N ALA A 18 -20.87 12.36 -0.60
CA ALA A 18 -19.63 12.67 -1.30
C ALA A 18 -18.44 11.88 -0.72
N VAL A 19 -18.30 11.82 0.62
CA VAL A 19 -17.24 11.05 1.30
C VAL A 19 -17.31 9.57 0.95
N GLN A 20 -18.51 8.98 0.88
CA GLN A 20 -18.71 7.56 0.51
C GLN A 20 -18.27 7.23 -0.92
N THR A 21 -18.23 8.24 -1.81
CA THR A 21 -17.83 8.04 -3.21
C THR A 21 -16.38 8.41 -3.53
N LEU A 22 -15.66 9.01 -2.55
CA LEU A 22 -14.26 9.41 -2.70
C LEU A 22 -13.34 8.21 -2.96
N ASP A 23 -12.23 8.46 -3.65
CA ASP A 23 -11.11 7.53 -3.69
C ASP A 23 -10.43 7.43 -2.31
N GLY A 24 -9.85 6.28 -2.01
CA GLY A 24 -9.19 5.97 -0.76
C GLY A 24 -8.00 6.88 -0.45
N LYS A 25 -7.32 7.43 -1.47
CA LYS A 25 -6.18 8.36 -1.27
C LYS A 25 -6.66 9.68 -0.72
N THR A 26 -7.75 10.21 -1.27
CA THR A 26 -8.38 11.43 -0.77
C THR A 26 -8.96 11.17 0.62
N PHE A 27 -9.65 10.05 0.81
CA PHE A 27 -10.22 9.68 2.11
C PHE A 27 -9.14 9.56 3.20
N ARG A 28 -8.01 8.89 2.89
CA ARG A 28 -6.84 8.79 3.78
C ARG A 28 -6.29 10.15 4.19
N LYS A 29 -6.22 11.13 3.28
CA LYS A 29 -5.77 12.49 3.61
C LYS A 29 -6.68 13.17 4.62
N ILE A 30 -8.00 12.92 4.55
CA ILE A 30 -8.95 13.42 5.53
C ILE A 30 -8.66 12.80 6.89
N ILE A 31 -8.50 11.47 6.95
CA ILE A 31 -8.16 10.75 8.18
C ILE A 31 -6.84 11.25 8.78
N GLN A 32 -5.81 11.45 7.97
CA GLN A 32 -4.53 11.99 8.44
C GLN A 32 -4.64 13.42 8.98
N HIS A 33 -5.52 14.23 8.40
CA HIS A 33 -5.74 15.60 8.87
C HIS A 33 -6.49 15.64 10.20
N VAL A 34 -7.54 14.82 10.34
CA VAL A 34 -8.34 14.69 11.57
C VAL A 34 -7.50 14.02 12.68
N GLY A 35 -6.73 12.99 12.32
CA GLY A 35 -6.11 12.06 13.26
C GLY A 35 -6.88 10.74 13.24
N LEU A 36 -6.17 9.60 13.23
CA LEU A 36 -6.80 8.28 13.14
C LEU A 36 -7.72 8.01 14.34
N GLU A 37 -7.25 8.29 15.55
CA GLU A 37 -7.99 8.10 16.80
C GLU A 37 -9.27 8.97 16.87
N ASP A 38 -9.28 10.13 16.20
CA ASP A 38 -10.44 11.03 16.13
C ASP A 38 -11.32 10.77 14.89
N SER A 39 -11.11 9.67 14.16
CA SER A 39 -11.74 9.44 12.85
C SER A 39 -12.84 8.39 12.84
N ALA A 40 -13.24 7.84 13.99
CA ALA A 40 -14.29 6.82 14.10
C ALA A 40 -15.57 7.21 13.33
N ASP A 41 -16.06 8.44 13.50
CA ASP A 41 -17.25 8.93 12.77
C ASP A 41 -17.07 8.91 11.24
N LEU A 42 -15.88 9.22 10.72
CA LEU A 42 -15.59 9.13 9.28
C LEU A 42 -15.47 7.69 8.82
N VAL A 43 -14.82 6.85 9.62
CA VAL A 43 -14.63 5.42 9.34
C VAL A 43 -15.99 4.72 9.28
N SER A 44 -16.96 5.13 10.10
CA SER A 44 -18.33 4.60 10.06
C SER A 44 -19.03 4.78 8.70
N LEU A 45 -18.63 5.79 7.93
CA LEU A 45 -19.17 6.08 6.61
C LEU A 45 -18.43 5.33 5.50
N ALA A 46 -17.27 4.74 5.77
CA ALA A 46 -16.42 4.18 4.74
C ALA A 46 -16.95 2.85 4.18
N SER A 47 -16.89 2.73 2.85
CA SER A 47 -17.04 1.42 2.21
C SER A 47 -15.83 0.53 2.51
N THR A 48 -16.02 -0.78 2.40
CA THR A 48 -14.94 -1.75 2.65
C THR A 48 -13.79 -1.57 1.66
N THR A 49 -14.10 -1.29 0.39
CA THR A 49 -13.11 -0.97 -0.64
C THR A 49 -12.30 0.29 -0.28
N GLN A 50 -12.94 1.36 0.20
CA GLN A 50 -12.21 2.56 0.64
C GLN A 50 -11.28 2.26 1.83
N LEU A 51 -11.72 1.46 2.80
CA LEU A 51 -10.87 1.06 3.93
C LEU A 51 -9.68 0.21 3.45
N GLN A 52 -9.91 -0.71 2.51
CA GLN A 52 -8.84 -1.53 1.92
C GLN A 52 -7.81 -0.66 1.19
N GLU A 53 -8.24 0.32 0.39
CA GLU A 53 -7.34 1.29 -0.25
C GLU A 53 -6.54 2.11 0.78
N VAL A 54 -7.16 2.49 1.91
CA VAL A 54 -6.45 3.16 3.02
C VAL A 54 -5.43 2.22 3.66
N PHE A 55 -5.78 0.96 3.90
CA PHE A 55 -4.91 -0.05 4.52
C PHE A 55 -3.73 -0.39 3.64
N ASP A 56 -3.94 -0.53 2.32
CA ASP A 56 -2.90 -0.73 1.33
C ASP A 56 -1.84 0.41 1.40
N GLU A 57 -2.20 1.63 1.79
CA GLU A 57 -1.24 2.73 1.96
C GLU A 57 -0.71 2.95 3.39
N ASP A 58 -1.51 2.67 4.43
CA ASP A 58 -1.19 3.06 5.81
C ASP A 58 -0.50 1.96 6.61
N LEU A 59 -0.76 0.69 6.28
CA LEU A 59 -0.26 -0.47 7.01
C LEU A 59 1.08 -1.02 6.48
N TRP A 60 1.56 -0.50 5.35
CA TRP A 60 2.75 -1.03 4.68
C TRP A 60 3.86 0.00 4.66
N LYS A 61 5.05 -0.37 5.16
CA LYS A 61 6.21 0.51 5.24
C LYS A 61 7.49 -0.21 4.85
N ASN A 62 8.27 0.39 3.97
CA ASN A 62 9.68 0.01 3.75
C ASN A 62 10.63 0.94 4.53
N LEU A 63 11.88 0.50 4.73
CA LEU A 63 12.91 1.32 5.38
C LEU A 63 13.58 2.30 4.41
N ALA A 64 13.73 1.90 3.15
CA ALA A 64 14.32 2.70 2.08
C ALA A 64 13.58 2.47 0.74
N PRO A 65 13.64 3.43 -0.21
CA PRO A 65 13.12 3.20 -1.56
C PRO A 65 13.74 1.99 -2.24
N GLY A 66 12.94 1.25 -3.00
CA GLY A 66 13.33 0.00 -3.65
C GLY A 66 13.43 -1.22 -2.73
N GLU A 67 13.30 -1.06 -1.41
CA GLU A 67 13.15 -2.17 -0.48
C GLU A 67 11.68 -2.58 -0.36
N GLU A 68 11.48 -3.86 -0.05
CA GLU A 68 10.18 -4.47 0.18
C GLU A 68 9.46 -3.78 1.35
N GLU A 69 8.16 -3.54 1.18
CA GLU A 69 7.33 -2.99 2.25
C GLU A 69 6.95 -4.11 3.22
N LYS A 70 7.06 -3.84 4.52
CA LYS A 70 6.67 -4.76 5.58
C LYS A 70 5.38 -4.30 6.24
N PHE A 71 4.61 -5.28 6.70
CA PHE A 71 3.36 -5.03 7.40
C PHE A 71 3.63 -4.38 8.77
N ASN A 72 2.87 -3.35 9.10
CA ASN A 72 2.98 -2.59 10.34
C ASN A 72 1.84 -2.97 11.30
N ASP A 73 2.13 -3.98 12.12
CA ASP A 73 1.22 -4.56 13.10
C ASP A 73 0.80 -3.57 14.20
N GLU A 74 1.70 -2.69 14.65
CA GLU A 74 1.35 -1.63 15.62
C GLU A 74 0.28 -0.70 15.07
N ARG A 75 0.38 -0.37 13.77
CA ARG A 75 -0.61 0.50 13.12
C ARG A 75 -1.92 -0.23 12.88
N PHE A 76 -1.87 -1.52 12.56
CA PHE A 76 -3.06 -2.36 12.43
C PHE A 76 -3.84 -2.45 13.75
N SER A 77 -3.14 -2.62 14.89
CA SER A 77 -3.77 -2.61 16.22
C SER A 77 -4.57 -1.32 16.50
N VAL A 78 -4.02 -0.14 16.15
CA VAL A 78 -4.76 1.13 16.29
C VAL A 78 -5.98 1.20 15.36
N TRP A 79 -5.86 0.65 14.15
CA TRP A 79 -7.01 0.56 13.24
C TRP A 79 -8.11 -0.34 13.78
N LEU A 80 -7.76 -1.46 14.44
CA LEU A 80 -8.74 -2.29 15.14
C LEU A 80 -9.43 -1.51 16.26
N GLU A 81 -8.70 -0.78 17.08
CA GLU A 81 -9.27 0.07 18.14
C GLU A 81 -10.30 1.05 17.57
N VAL A 82 -9.97 1.78 16.49
CA VAL A 82 -10.90 2.72 15.83
C VAL A 82 -12.12 2.03 15.23
N LEU A 83 -11.96 0.86 14.60
CA LEU A 83 -13.10 0.09 14.08
C LEU A 83 -14.00 -0.40 15.22
N MET A 84 -13.43 -0.78 16.36
CA MET A 84 -14.17 -1.19 17.54
C MET A 84 -14.92 -0.03 18.20
N GLU A 85 -14.37 1.19 18.16
CA GLU A 85 -15.07 2.41 18.60
C GLU A 85 -16.32 2.70 17.76
N VAL A 86 -16.28 2.43 16.44
CA VAL A 86 -17.48 2.49 15.58
C VAL A 86 -18.50 1.42 15.98
N GLY A 87 -18.01 0.21 16.27
CA GLY A 87 -18.79 -0.87 16.87
C GLY A 87 -18.34 -2.26 16.43
N SER A 88 -18.45 -3.23 17.33
CA SER A 88 -17.97 -4.60 17.11
C SER A 88 -18.59 -5.28 15.88
N LYS A 89 -19.90 -5.10 15.65
CA LYS A 89 -20.59 -5.65 14.47
C LYS A 89 -20.08 -5.04 13.17
N PHE A 90 -19.82 -3.74 13.17
CA PHE A 90 -19.26 -3.04 12.02
C PHE A 90 -17.86 -3.56 11.72
N ALA A 91 -16.99 -3.64 12.73
CA ALA A 91 -15.64 -4.17 12.60
C ALA A 91 -15.63 -5.60 12.04
N ALA A 92 -16.43 -6.50 12.62
CA ALA A 92 -16.55 -7.89 12.15
C ALA A 92 -17.03 -7.98 10.71
N GLN A 93 -18.05 -7.20 10.32
CA GLN A 93 -18.52 -7.15 8.94
C GLN A 93 -17.42 -6.67 7.99
N LYS A 94 -16.69 -5.60 8.34
CA LYS A 94 -15.60 -5.08 7.50
C LYS A 94 -14.48 -6.09 7.34
N MET A 95 -14.08 -6.77 8.41
CA MET A 95 -13.04 -7.81 8.35
C MET A 95 -13.50 -9.02 7.54
N ALA A 96 -14.77 -9.44 7.67
CA ALA A 96 -15.29 -10.57 6.91
C ALA A 96 -15.48 -10.29 5.41
N GLU A 97 -15.68 -9.02 5.02
CA GLU A 97 -15.75 -8.59 3.62
C GLU A 97 -14.37 -8.34 2.99
N MET A 98 -13.32 -8.20 3.80
CA MET A 98 -11.94 -8.05 3.35
C MET A 98 -11.33 -9.40 2.96
N ASP A 99 -10.17 -9.32 2.32
CA ASP A 99 -9.38 -10.50 1.99
C ASP A 99 -8.96 -11.28 3.25
N GLU A 100 -9.14 -12.60 3.22
CA GLU A 100 -8.89 -13.47 4.39
C GLU A 100 -7.41 -13.55 4.73
N ASP A 101 -6.51 -13.51 3.75
CA ASP A 101 -5.07 -13.55 3.97
C ASP A 101 -4.60 -12.27 4.66
N PHE A 102 -5.11 -11.11 4.22
CA PHE A 102 -4.86 -9.84 4.89
C PHE A 102 -5.29 -9.83 6.36
N VAL A 103 -6.50 -10.31 6.68
CA VAL A 103 -7.01 -10.33 8.06
C VAL A 103 -6.22 -11.34 8.91
N SER A 104 -5.92 -12.51 8.34
CA SER A 104 -5.12 -13.55 9.00
C SER A 104 -3.69 -13.09 9.28
N LEU A 105 -3.06 -12.37 8.35
CA LEU A 105 -1.78 -11.71 8.56
C LEU A 105 -1.87 -10.72 9.71
N GLY A 106 -2.83 -9.80 9.68
CA GLY A 106 -3.00 -8.79 10.72
C GLY A 106 -3.16 -9.38 12.11
N LEU A 107 -4.00 -10.41 12.25
CA LEU A 107 -4.21 -11.11 13.53
C LEU A 107 -3.00 -11.95 13.94
N SER A 108 -2.38 -12.70 13.03
CA SER A 108 -1.19 -13.51 13.35
C SER A 108 -0.01 -12.69 13.89
N LYS A 109 0.09 -11.40 13.57
CA LYS A 109 1.09 -10.49 14.16
C LYS A 109 0.73 -10.05 15.58
N LEU A 110 -0.54 -10.12 15.98
CA LEU A 110 -1.04 -9.68 17.29
C LEU A 110 -1.25 -10.83 18.28
N ILE A 111 -1.57 -12.03 17.81
CA ILE A 111 -1.90 -13.20 18.65
C ILE A 111 -1.15 -14.46 18.24
N PHE A 112 -0.95 -15.36 19.19
CA PHE A 112 -0.73 -16.77 18.96
C PHE A 112 -2.06 -17.50 19.07
N VAL A 113 -2.26 -18.49 18.21
CA VAL A 113 -3.40 -19.39 18.24
C VAL A 113 -2.87 -20.80 18.44
N LEU A 114 -3.29 -21.44 19.51
CA LEU A 114 -2.89 -22.79 19.89
C LEU A 114 -4.12 -23.67 19.93
N ASP A 115 -3.98 -24.93 19.51
CA ASP A 115 -5.08 -25.89 19.56
C ASP A 115 -5.17 -26.53 20.96
N ASN A 116 -6.35 -26.51 21.58
CA ASN A 116 -6.54 -27.02 22.93
C ASN A 116 -6.33 -28.54 23.03
N ASP A 117 -6.71 -29.29 22.00
CA ASP A 117 -6.53 -30.75 21.98
C ASP A 117 -5.06 -31.10 21.84
N GLU A 118 -4.30 -30.34 21.03
CA GLU A 118 -2.87 -30.52 20.87
C GLU A 118 -2.08 -30.15 22.14
N ILE A 119 -2.43 -29.03 22.80
CA ILE A 119 -1.84 -28.68 24.11
C ILE A 119 -2.11 -29.79 25.12
N ALA A 120 -3.34 -30.30 25.18
CA ALA A 120 -3.71 -31.36 26.11
C ALA A 120 -2.99 -32.67 25.80
N ASP A 121 -2.74 -32.98 24.52
CA ASP A 121 -1.92 -34.13 24.10
C ASP A 121 -0.45 -33.97 24.48
N GLU A 122 0.12 -32.79 24.30
CA GLU A 122 1.52 -32.51 24.66
C GLU A 122 1.73 -32.57 26.17
N ALA A 123 0.78 -32.02 26.94
CA ALA A 123 0.72 -32.14 28.39
C ALA A 123 0.66 -33.60 28.87
N ARG A 124 -0.02 -34.49 28.13
CA ARG A 124 -0.07 -35.92 28.43
C ARG A 124 1.24 -36.64 28.10
N ARG A 125 1.97 -36.20 27.08
CA ARG A 125 3.26 -36.81 26.66
C ARG A 125 4.38 -36.46 27.61
N HIS A 126 4.37 -35.25 28.15
CA HIS A 126 5.32 -34.79 29.15
C HIS A 126 4.77 -35.06 30.56
N GLU A 127 5.05 -36.25 31.12
CA GLU A 127 4.70 -36.63 32.50
C GLU A 127 5.45 -35.80 33.59
N ASP A 128 6.32 -34.87 33.21
CA ASP A 128 7.05 -34.01 34.13
C ASP A 128 6.19 -32.84 34.61
N GLU A 129 5.75 -32.90 35.87
CA GLU A 129 4.98 -31.86 36.58
C GLU A 129 5.64 -30.46 36.49
N ASP A 130 6.97 -30.42 36.37
CA ASP A 130 7.76 -29.20 36.21
C ASP A 130 7.54 -28.48 34.86
N SER A 131 7.27 -29.23 33.77
CA SER A 131 7.05 -28.65 32.44
C SER A 131 5.69 -27.95 32.34
N LEU A 132 4.66 -28.55 32.94
CA LEU A 132 3.32 -27.94 33.04
C LEU A 132 3.33 -26.68 33.91
N GLY A 133 4.04 -26.71 35.04
CA GLY A 133 4.20 -25.55 35.91
C GLY A 133 4.94 -24.38 35.24
N ILE A 134 5.87 -24.64 34.32
CA ILE A 134 6.54 -23.59 33.52
C ILE A 134 5.57 -23.00 32.49
N PHE A 135 4.77 -23.83 31.82
CA PHE A 135 3.79 -23.37 30.83
C PHE A 135 2.68 -22.52 31.47
N GLU A 136 2.09 -22.98 32.59
CA GLU A 136 1.12 -22.20 33.37
C GLU A 136 1.72 -20.88 33.86
N LYS A 137 2.98 -20.89 34.34
CA LYS A 137 3.66 -19.67 34.80
C LYS A 137 3.96 -18.67 33.67
N ILE A 138 4.18 -19.13 32.45
CA ILE A 138 4.34 -18.27 31.26
C ILE A 138 2.99 -17.68 30.85
N LEU A 139 1.92 -18.48 30.91
CA LEU A 139 0.55 -18.03 30.65
C LEU A 139 0.06 -17.04 31.72
N ASP A 140 0.39 -17.23 32.99
CA ASP A 140 0.02 -16.30 34.08
C ASP A 140 0.56 -14.87 33.86
N GLY A 141 1.66 -14.73 33.11
CA GLY A 141 2.24 -13.44 32.73
C GLY A 141 1.69 -12.83 31.44
N THR A 142 0.87 -13.57 30.69
CA THR A 142 0.44 -13.22 29.33
C THR A 142 -1.08 -13.20 29.24
N LEU A 143 -1.64 -12.25 28.49
CA LEU A 143 -3.09 -12.24 28.27
C LEU A 143 -3.45 -13.43 27.38
N SER A 144 -4.30 -14.33 27.89
CA SER A 144 -4.78 -15.50 27.16
C SER A 144 -6.28 -15.70 27.39
N GLN A 145 -6.96 -16.26 26.40
CA GLN A 145 -8.39 -16.56 26.47
C GLN A 145 -8.73 -17.74 25.56
N GLU A 146 -9.52 -18.67 26.07
CA GLU A 146 -10.10 -19.76 25.29
C GLU A 146 -11.22 -19.25 24.39
N LEU A 147 -11.21 -19.67 23.13
CA LEU A 147 -12.25 -19.39 22.15
C LEU A 147 -12.43 -20.63 21.27
N ASN A 148 -13.60 -21.27 21.38
CA ASN A 148 -13.91 -22.54 20.71
C ASN A 148 -12.85 -23.62 21.05
N SER A 149 -12.25 -24.25 20.04
CA SER A 149 -11.19 -25.25 20.19
C SER A 149 -9.79 -24.66 20.36
N TYR A 150 -9.66 -23.33 20.41
CA TYR A 150 -8.38 -22.66 20.42
C TYR A 150 -8.11 -21.92 21.73
N LEU A 151 -6.85 -21.90 22.16
CA LEU A 151 -6.32 -20.97 23.14
C LEU A 151 -5.65 -19.80 22.41
N ILE A 152 -6.20 -18.60 22.60
CA ILE A 152 -5.65 -17.37 22.03
C ILE A 152 -4.73 -16.74 23.06
N VAL A 153 -3.50 -16.41 22.66
CA VAL A 153 -2.49 -15.80 23.53
C VAL A 153 -1.99 -14.50 22.89
N ALA A 154 -1.94 -13.42 23.65
CA ALA A 154 -1.44 -12.14 23.17
C ALA A 154 0.05 -12.20 22.86
N ARG A 155 0.46 -11.76 21.66
CA ARG A 155 1.87 -11.45 21.38
C ARG A 155 2.29 -10.13 22.01
N ARG A 156 1.33 -9.21 22.16
CA ARG A 156 1.46 -7.90 22.78
C ARG A 156 0.18 -7.58 23.52
N ASN A 157 0.29 -6.96 24.69
CA ASN A 157 -0.88 -6.63 25.50
C ASN A 157 -1.68 -5.46 24.91
N LYS A 158 -1.06 -4.61 24.09
CA LYS A 158 -1.74 -3.46 23.49
C LYS A 158 -2.70 -3.94 22.39
N GLY A 159 -3.95 -3.46 22.44
CA GLY A 159 -5.00 -3.84 21.50
C GLY A 159 -5.64 -5.20 21.78
N TRP A 160 -5.29 -5.88 22.88
CA TRP A 160 -5.88 -7.18 23.25
C TRP A 160 -7.40 -7.14 23.31
N ASP A 161 -7.97 -6.14 24.00
CA ASP A 161 -9.42 -6.01 24.15
C ASP A 161 -10.12 -5.83 22.79
N ALA A 162 -9.50 -5.08 21.88
CA ALA A 162 -10.01 -4.87 20.53
C ALA A 162 -9.97 -6.17 19.70
N VAL A 163 -8.87 -6.93 19.81
CA VAL A 163 -8.73 -8.23 19.15
C VAL A 163 -9.79 -9.21 19.67
N MET A 164 -9.90 -9.40 20.99
CA MET A 164 -10.87 -10.35 21.54
C MET A 164 -12.31 -9.94 21.22
N SER A 165 -12.62 -8.66 21.29
CA SER A 165 -13.95 -8.17 20.92
C SER A 165 -14.27 -8.39 19.43
N LEU A 166 -13.27 -8.26 18.54
CA LEU A 166 -13.42 -8.61 17.13
C LEU A 166 -13.64 -10.11 16.94
N LEU A 167 -12.84 -10.97 17.59
CA LEU A 167 -12.98 -12.42 17.47
C LEU A 167 -14.36 -12.89 17.97
N THR A 168 -14.83 -12.38 19.11
CA THR A 168 -16.19 -12.67 19.60
C THR A 168 -17.27 -12.20 18.61
N ALA A 169 -17.13 -11.00 18.04
CA ALA A 169 -18.11 -10.51 17.07
C ALA A 169 -18.08 -11.29 15.75
N LEU A 170 -16.91 -11.80 15.33
CA LEU A 170 -16.77 -12.69 14.17
C LEU A 170 -17.36 -14.07 14.47
N ASP A 171 -17.24 -14.60 15.68
CA ASP A 171 -17.87 -15.86 16.09
C ASP A 171 -19.40 -15.75 16.00
N ASP A 172 -19.95 -14.63 16.49
CA ASP A 172 -21.39 -14.36 16.46
C ASP A 172 -21.95 -14.16 15.04
N LEU A 173 -21.24 -13.43 14.17
CA LEU A 173 -21.76 -12.99 12.87
C LEU A 173 -21.26 -13.81 11.67
N HIS A 174 -20.03 -14.31 11.74
CA HIS A 174 -19.32 -14.93 10.64
C HIS A 174 -18.46 -16.14 11.10
N PRO A 175 -19.04 -17.13 11.81
CA PRO A 175 -18.27 -18.20 12.46
C PRO A 175 -17.42 -19.02 11.49
N ALA A 176 -17.91 -19.25 10.26
CA ALA A 176 -17.14 -19.96 9.24
C ALA A 176 -15.91 -19.18 8.75
N VAL A 177 -15.97 -17.85 8.74
CA VAL A 177 -14.83 -16.99 8.39
C VAL A 177 -13.82 -16.99 9.54
N LEU A 178 -14.30 -16.84 10.78
CA LEU A 178 -13.45 -16.91 11.98
C LEU A 178 -12.65 -18.21 12.01
N GLU A 179 -13.30 -19.34 11.79
CA GLU A 179 -12.64 -20.65 11.81
C GLU A 179 -11.50 -20.75 10.79
N ARG A 180 -11.70 -20.25 9.56
CA ARG A 180 -10.64 -20.23 8.54
C ARG A 180 -9.49 -19.32 8.93
N ILE A 181 -9.78 -18.15 9.50
CA ILE A 181 -8.78 -17.21 9.99
C ILE A 181 -7.97 -17.81 11.13
N LEU A 182 -8.63 -18.34 12.17
CA LEU A 182 -7.97 -18.94 13.32
C LEU A 182 -7.09 -20.12 12.91
N LYS A 183 -7.56 -20.94 11.98
CA LYS A 183 -6.77 -22.05 11.43
C LYS A 183 -5.49 -21.57 10.72
N ARG A 184 -5.55 -20.50 9.92
CA ARG A 184 -4.35 -19.89 9.31
C ARG A 184 -3.41 -19.30 10.37
N CYS A 185 -3.95 -18.60 11.37
CA CYS A 185 -3.17 -18.05 12.47
C CYS A 185 -2.53 -19.15 13.34
N TYR A 186 -3.18 -20.31 13.49
CA TYR A 186 -2.64 -21.47 14.19
C TYR A 186 -1.40 -22.02 13.47
N TYR A 187 -1.47 -22.26 12.16
CA TYR A 187 -0.30 -22.71 11.40
C TYR A 187 0.85 -21.70 11.45
N ALA A 188 0.54 -20.40 11.32
CA ALA A 188 1.54 -19.34 11.47
C ALA A 188 2.15 -19.26 12.89
N SER A 189 1.41 -19.70 13.92
CA SER A 189 1.90 -19.78 15.30
C SER A 189 2.79 -20.99 15.52
N MET A 190 2.37 -22.16 15.02
CA MET A 190 3.13 -23.41 15.13
C MET A 190 4.50 -23.31 14.46
N ASP A 191 4.58 -22.72 13.28
CA ASP A 191 5.85 -22.55 12.56
C ASP A 191 6.88 -21.72 13.33
N LEU A 192 6.43 -20.73 14.11
CA LEU A 192 7.30 -19.91 14.94
C LEU A 192 7.72 -20.61 16.24
N ILE A 193 6.85 -21.48 16.77
CA ILE A 193 7.09 -22.21 18.01
C ILE A 193 8.03 -23.39 17.76
N ASN A 194 7.86 -24.10 16.65
CA ASN A 194 8.57 -25.33 16.34
C ASN A 194 9.97 -25.12 15.72
N ASP A 195 10.45 -23.86 15.65
CA ASP A 195 11.78 -23.42 15.19
C ASP A 195 12.31 -24.32 14.07
N ASN A 196 11.84 -24.13 12.83
CA ASN A 196 12.20 -24.97 11.68
C ASN A 196 13.73 -24.98 11.45
N GLY A 197 14.39 -25.90 12.15
CA GLY A 197 15.79 -26.20 12.11
C GLY A 197 16.16 -26.81 10.76
N GLY A 198 16.56 -25.95 9.84
CA GLY A 198 17.59 -26.22 8.83
C GLY A 198 17.31 -27.31 7.80
N LEU A 199 16.85 -26.91 6.62
CA LEU A 199 17.57 -27.00 5.34
C LEU A 199 16.64 -26.55 4.20
N MET A 200 17.11 -25.53 3.46
CA MET A 200 16.46 -24.83 2.34
C MET A 200 15.34 -23.85 2.73
N THR A 201 15.55 -22.60 2.30
CA THR A 201 14.64 -21.48 2.03
C THR A 201 13.14 -21.80 1.82
N VAL A 202 12.46 -22.38 2.80
CA VAL A 202 10.99 -22.43 2.86
C VAL A 202 10.57 -21.26 3.73
N LEU A 203 9.73 -20.38 3.18
CA LEU A 203 9.12 -19.29 3.95
C LEU A 203 8.28 -19.91 5.08
N SER A 204 8.32 -19.33 6.29
CA SER A 204 7.37 -19.73 7.32
C SER A 204 5.95 -19.47 6.85
N GLU A 205 4.94 -20.18 7.38
CA GLU A 205 3.53 -19.89 7.11
C GLU A 205 3.19 -18.42 7.37
N GLY A 206 3.83 -17.79 8.37
CA GLY A 206 3.72 -16.35 8.61
C GLY A 206 4.33 -15.47 7.51
N ASP A 207 5.45 -15.89 6.91
CA ASP A 207 6.06 -15.19 5.78
C ASP A 207 5.27 -15.44 4.48
N MET A 208 4.66 -16.61 4.32
CA MET A 208 3.75 -16.91 3.20
C MET A 208 2.51 -16.02 3.28
N LEU A 209 1.87 -15.91 4.45
CA LEU A 209 0.74 -14.99 4.66
C LEU A 209 1.12 -13.53 4.34
N GLU A 210 2.32 -13.09 4.72
CA GLU A 210 2.78 -11.73 4.41
C GLU A 210 3.05 -11.54 2.91
N SER A 211 3.63 -12.56 2.26
CA SER A 211 3.87 -12.57 0.81
C SER A 211 2.56 -12.54 0.02
N ASP A 212 1.57 -13.34 0.39
CA ASP A 212 0.28 -13.44 -0.30
C ASP A 212 -0.51 -12.14 -0.15
N ALA A 213 -0.64 -11.63 1.09
CA ALA A 213 -1.31 -10.34 1.33
C ALA A 213 -0.59 -9.16 0.65
N SER A 214 0.74 -9.19 0.58
CA SER A 214 1.53 -8.18 -0.15
C SER A 214 1.32 -8.29 -1.67
N GLY A 215 1.30 -9.51 -2.21
CA GLY A 215 1.08 -9.76 -3.63
C GLY A 215 -0.30 -9.28 -4.11
N ASP A 216 -1.36 -9.65 -3.38
CA ASP A 216 -2.73 -9.22 -3.69
C ASP A 216 -2.88 -7.70 -3.62
N ARG A 217 -2.20 -7.08 -2.65
CA ARG A 217 -2.12 -5.63 -2.54
C ARG A 217 -1.38 -5.02 -3.73
N GLU A 218 -0.23 -5.56 -4.11
CA GLU A 218 0.53 -5.06 -5.25
C GLU A 218 -0.28 -5.16 -6.54
N GLU A 219 -1.02 -6.25 -6.77
CA GLU A 219 -1.89 -6.40 -7.92
C GLU A 219 -2.98 -5.30 -7.96
N ARG A 220 -3.65 -5.03 -6.83
CA ARG A 220 -4.63 -3.93 -6.76
C ARG A 220 -3.99 -2.58 -7.08
N ARG A 221 -2.83 -2.30 -6.50
CA ARG A 221 -2.12 -1.03 -6.69
C ARG A 221 -1.59 -0.86 -8.12
N GLU A 222 -1.12 -1.93 -8.77
CA GLU A 222 -0.70 -1.90 -10.17
C GLU A 222 -1.85 -1.51 -11.10
N GLN A 223 -3.07 -1.97 -10.83
CA GLN A 223 -4.25 -1.60 -11.62
C GLN A 223 -4.56 -0.09 -11.55
N GLU A 224 -4.18 0.57 -10.45
CA GLU A 224 -4.25 2.03 -10.28
C GLU A 224 -3.05 2.79 -10.85
N GLY A 225 -2.03 2.08 -11.36
CA GLY A 225 -0.82 2.66 -11.95
C GLY A 225 0.33 2.85 -10.96
N TYR A 226 0.30 2.21 -9.79
CA TYR A 226 1.49 2.12 -8.95
C TYR A 226 2.53 1.16 -9.52
N VAL A 227 3.77 1.31 -9.08
CA VAL A 227 4.89 0.42 -9.41
C VAL A 227 5.45 -0.12 -8.10
N ALA A 228 5.56 -1.45 -7.98
CA ALA A 228 6.16 -2.10 -6.82
C ALA A 228 7.63 -1.64 -6.63
N PRO A 229 8.12 -1.46 -5.38
CA PRO A 229 9.51 -1.06 -5.13
C PRO A 229 10.54 -2.00 -5.76
N SER A 230 10.27 -3.31 -5.71
CA SER A 230 11.08 -4.36 -6.33
C SER A 230 11.17 -4.19 -7.85
N SER A 231 10.03 -3.96 -8.52
CA SER A 231 9.94 -3.70 -9.95
C SER A 231 10.66 -2.42 -10.36
N ALA A 232 10.53 -1.32 -9.58
CA ALA A 232 11.25 -0.08 -9.84
C ALA A 232 12.77 -0.26 -9.72
N LYS A 233 13.24 -0.95 -8.67
CA LYS A 233 14.66 -1.29 -8.48
C LYS A 233 15.20 -2.19 -9.59
N ALA A 234 14.42 -3.18 -10.02
CA ALA A 234 14.78 -4.06 -11.14
C ALA A 234 14.87 -3.28 -12.47
N PHE A 235 13.93 -2.38 -12.74
CA PHE A 235 13.94 -1.52 -13.93
C PHE A 235 15.19 -0.64 -13.98
N LEU A 236 15.55 0.03 -12.87
CA LEU A 236 16.74 0.88 -12.81
C LEU A 236 18.04 0.06 -12.98
N ARG A 237 18.14 -1.10 -12.33
CA ARG A 237 19.28 -2.03 -12.49
C ARG A 237 19.41 -2.56 -13.92
N LEU A 238 18.28 -2.84 -14.58
CA LEU A 238 18.27 -3.28 -15.97
C LEU A 238 18.90 -2.22 -16.89
N ILE A 239 18.61 -0.94 -16.67
CA ILE A 239 19.20 0.17 -17.45
C ILE A 239 20.72 0.22 -17.27
N GLU A 240 21.18 0.11 -16.01
CA GLU A 240 22.61 0.15 -15.68
C GLU A 240 23.39 -0.98 -16.38
N GLN A 241 22.82 -2.17 -16.41
CA GLN A 241 23.43 -3.36 -17.02
C GLN A 241 23.33 -3.40 -18.55
N THR A 242 22.37 -2.68 -19.15
CA THR A 242 22.11 -2.73 -20.61
C THR A 242 23.02 -1.76 -21.37
N PRO A 243 23.84 -2.21 -22.35
CA PRO A 243 24.66 -1.36 -23.20
C PRO A 243 23.89 -0.21 -23.89
N LEU A 244 24.54 0.95 -24.11
CA LEU A 244 23.92 2.18 -24.63
C LEU A 244 23.25 2.00 -26.01
N ASP A 245 23.86 1.20 -26.88
CA ASP A 245 23.35 0.84 -28.21
C ASP A 245 22.05 0.05 -28.13
N LYS A 246 21.91 -0.84 -27.14
CA LYS A 246 20.70 -1.63 -26.90
C LYS A 246 19.60 -0.87 -26.17
N LEU A 247 19.87 0.32 -25.62
CA LEU A 247 18.81 1.14 -24.99
C LEU A 247 17.94 1.86 -26.02
N LEU A 248 18.40 1.97 -27.26
CA LEU A 248 17.70 2.62 -28.36
C LEU A 248 16.79 1.68 -29.15
N THR A 249 16.78 0.39 -28.82
CA THR A 249 15.80 -0.54 -29.40
C THR A 249 14.41 -0.20 -28.89
N GLU A 250 13.44 -0.12 -29.79
CA GLU A 250 12.05 0.25 -29.47
C GLU A 250 11.30 -0.82 -28.68
N GLU A 251 11.79 -2.06 -28.63
CA GLU A 251 11.10 -3.11 -27.87
C GLU A 251 11.09 -2.75 -26.36
N PRO A 252 9.89 -2.58 -25.77
CA PRO A 252 9.80 -2.29 -24.35
C PRO A 252 10.24 -3.52 -23.54
N ASP A 253 10.92 -3.26 -22.42
CA ASP A 253 11.32 -4.32 -21.50
C ASP A 253 10.09 -4.98 -20.85
N HIS A 254 10.28 -6.18 -20.31
CA HIS A 254 9.20 -6.96 -19.72
C HIS A 254 8.51 -6.25 -18.56
N ILE A 255 9.24 -5.48 -17.74
CA ILE A 255 8.68 -4.74 -16.59
C ILE A 255 7.71 -3.67 -17.10
N THR A 256 8.15 -2.88 -18.07
CA THR A 256 7.33 -1.85 -18.71
C THR A 256 6.10 -2.45 -19.41
N LYS A 257 6.25 -3.59 -20.11
CA LYS A 257 5.12 -4.30 -20.75
C LYS A 257 4.10 -4.79 -19.72
N MET A 258 4.56 -5.37 -18.61
CA MET A 258 3.69 -5.85 -17.54
C MET A 258 2.89 -4.70 -16.93
N TYR A 259 3.55 -3.59 -16.60
CA TYR A 259 2.88 -2.41 -16.06
C TYR A 259 1.72 -1.93 -16.94
N PHE A 260 1.97 -1.68 -18.24
CA PHE A 260 0.92 -1.17 -19.13
C PHE A 260 -0.17 -2.21 -19.44
N ARG A 261 0.10 -3.50 -19.24
CA ARG A 261 -0.91 -4.56 -19.34
C ARG A 261 -1.81 -4.60 -18.11
N SER A 262 -1.26 -4.42 -16.91
CA SER A 262 -1.99 -4.44 -15.64
C SER A 262 -2.78 -3.15 -15.40
N PHE A 263 -2.30 -2.02 -15.92
CA PHE A 263 -2.93 -0.72 -15.74
C PHE A 263 -4.33 -0.66 -16.36
N LYS A 264 -5.37 -0.53 -15.53
CA LYS A 264 -6.77 -0.40 -15.97
C LYS A 264 -7.21 1.06 -16.10
N GLY A 265 -6.39 1.99 -15.59
CA GLY A 265 -6.75 3.41 -15.45
C GLY A 265 -7.82 3.62 -14.39
N THR A 266 -7.77 4.74 -13.68
CA THR A 266 -8.87 5.13 -12.80
C THR A 266 -10.01 5.65 -13.68
N PRO A 267 -11.19 4.99 -13.74
CA PRO A 267 -12.33 5.59 -14.42
C PRO A 267 -12.64 6.91 -13.71
N LEU A 268 -12.68 8.01 -14.46
CA LEU A 268 -13.11 9.31 -13.96
C LEU A 268 -14.57 9.18 -13.49
N LYS A 269 -14.78 8.92 -12.20
CA LYS A 269 -16.13 8.94 -11.61
C LYS A 269 -16.72 10.34 -11.86
N PRO A 270 -17.96 10.45 -12.37
CA PRO A 270 -18.57 11.75 -12.61
C PRO A 270 -18.60 12.55 -11.31
N VAL A 271 -18.04 13.76 -11.35
CA VAL A 271 -17.96 14.65 -10.20
C VAL A 271 -19.37 15.13 -9.88
N SER A 272 -19.97 14.63 -8.78
CA SER A 272 -21.23 15.15 -8.26
C SER A 272 -21.05 16.57 -7.72
N THR A 273 -22.12 17.34 -7.61
CA THR A 273 -22.13 18.65 -6.92
C THR A 273 -21.64 18.54 -5.47
N GLY A 274 -21.96 17.44 -4.78
CA GLY A 274 -21.42 17.12 -3.45
C GLY A 274 -19.90 16.96 -3.45
N ASN A 275 -19.32 16.32 -4.46
CA ASN A 275 -17.87 16.19 -4.60
C ASN A 275 -17.18 17.55 -4.81
N GLN A 276 -17.81 18.49 -5.52
CA GLN A 276 -17.25 19.84 -5.68
C GLN A 276 -17.26 20.63 -4.38
N GLU A 277 -18.36 20.59 -3.61
CA GLU A 277 -18.45 21.27 -2.32
C GLU A 277 -17.47 20.66 -1.30
N LEU A 278 -17.37 19.33 -1.25
CA LEU A 278 -16.41 18.64 -0.42
C LEU A 278 -14.97 19.00 -0.81
N LEU A 279 -14.62 18.97 -2.09
CA LEU A 279 -13.29 19.36 -2.55
C LEU A 279 -12.97 20.83 -2.20
N ALA A 280 -13.94 21.75 -2.33
CA ALA A 280 -13.76 23.13 -1.92
C ALA A 280 -13.52 23.27 -0.40
N LEU A 281 -14.26 22.50 0.41
CA LEU A 281 -14.07 22.45 1.86
C LEU A 281 -12.69 21.89 2.23
N LEU A 282 -12.30 20.75 1.64
CA LEU A 282 -10.99 20.13 1.85
C LEU A 282 -9.84 21.06 1.46
N LYS A 283 -10.00 21.84 0.39
CA LYS A 283 -9.05 22.87 -0.02
C LYS A 283 -8.97 24.03 0.96
N ALA A 284 -10.12 24.55 1.41
CA ALA A 284 -10.18 25.64 2.37
C ALA A 284 -9.51 25.28 3.72
N GLN A 285 -9.57 24.01 4.11
CA GLN A 285 -8.90 23.48 5.31
C GLN A 285 -7.46 22.98 5.05
N GLY A 286 -6.96 23.08 3.81
CA GLY A 286 -5.61 22.66 3.45
C GLY A 286 -5.36 21.15 3.45
N VAL A 287 -6.42 20.32 3.49
CA VAL A 287 -6.35 18.85 3.41
C VAL A 287 -5.91 18.41 2.02
N VAL A 288 -6.52 19.03 1.00
CA VAL A 288 -6.17 18.83 -0.41
C VAL A 288 -5.61 20.15 -0.91
N LYS A 289 -4.36 20.17 -1.37
CA LYS A 289 -3.79 21.36 -2.00
C LYS A 289 -4.38 21.53 -3.40
N ASP A 290 -4.47 22.76 -3.89
CA ASP A 290 -4.68 23.05 -5.31
C ASP A 290 -3.51 22.49 -6.12
N GLN A 291 -3.60 21.21 -6.41
CA GLN A 291 -2.96 20.63 -7.57
C GLN A 291 -4.01 20.73 -8.68
N ALA A 292 -4.21 21.94 -9.20
CA ALA A 292 -4.39 22.00 -10.64
C ALA A 292 -3.22 21.16 -11.19
N PRO A 293 -3.45 20.18 -12.06
CA PRO A 293 -2.36 19.50 -12.71
C PRO A 293 -1.65 20.59 -13.51
N LYS A 294 -0.67 21.25 -12.89
CA LYS A 294 0.49 21.77 -13.57
C LYS A 294 1.19 20.52 -14.06
N LEU A 295 0.61 19.89 -15.08
CA LEU A 295 1.15 18.76 -15.84
C LEU A 295 2.57 19.08 -16.33
N LEU A 296 2.96 20.35 -16.24
CA LEU A 296 4.30 20.89 -16.34
C LEU A 296 4.49 21.85 -15.16
N GLY A 297 5.14 21.41 -14.07
CA GLY A 297 5.36 22.21 -12.86
C GLY A 297 5.90 23.61 -13.14
N SER A 298 5.61 24.62 -12.32
CA SER A 298 6.15 25.97 -12.52
C SER A 298 7.65 26.11 -12.19
N GLY A 299 8.31 25.03 -11.75
CA GLY A 299 9.76 24.96 -11.60
C GLY A 299 10.43 24.71 -12.97
N ALA A 300 11.28 25.65 -13.39
CA ALA A 300 11.98 25.68 -14.67
C ALA A 300 11.06 25.59 -15.90
N SER A 301 10.45 26.72 -16.26
CA SER A 301 9.74 26.95 -17.52
C SER A 301 10.61 26.86 -18.80
N GLY A 302 11.78 26.22 -18.73
CA GLY A 302 12.79 26.22 -19.80
C GLY A 302 13.36 24.85 -20.20
N LEU A 303 12.81 23.72 -19.71
CA LEU A 303 13.29 22.40 -20.16
C LEU A 303 12.80 22.11 -21.60
N PRO A 304 13.71 21.79 -22.55
CA PRO A 304 13.35 21.42 -23.93
C PRO A 304 12.26 20.34 -24.02
N ILE A 305 12.29 19.35 -23.12
CA ILE A 305 11.29 18.27 -23.14
C ILE A 305 9.84 18.75 -22.95
N ARG A 306 9.65 19.84 -22.19
CA ARG A 306 8.31 20.39 -21.94
C ARG A 306 7.78 21.13 -23.16
N GLN A 307 8.68 21.76 -23.93
CA GLN A 307 8.31 22.34 -25.22
C GLN A 307 7.97 21.24 -26.21
N TRP A 308 8.78 20.19 -26.29
CA TRP A 308 8.51 19.03 -27.14
C TRP A 308 7.15 18.38 -26.84
N LEU A 309 6.80 18.17 -25.57
CA LEU A 309 5.46 17.66 -25.19
C LEU A 309 4.32 18.60 -25.62
N ARG A 310 4.50 19.93 -25.52
CA ARG A 310 3.48 20.89 -25.98
C ARG A 310 3.32 20.88 -27.50
N GLU A 311 4.42 20.76 -28.24
CA GLU A 311 4.39 20.64 -29.69
C GLU A 311 3.72 19.32 -30.11
N LEU A 312 4.01 18.22 -29.39
CA LEU A 312 3.38 16.93 -29.62
C LEU A 312 1.87 16.97 -29.39
N LEU A 313 1.38 17.67 -28.36
CA LEU A 313 -0.05 17.85 -28.13
C LEU A 313 -0.79 18.45 -29.35
N VAL A 314 -0.13 19.35 -30.08
CA VAL A 314 -0.71 19.98 -31.28
C VAL A 314 -0.60 19.07 -32.51
N LYS A 315 0.54 18.40 -32.67
CA LYS A 315 0.82 17.51 -33.83
C LYS A 315 0.03 16.20 -33.76
N ASP A 316 0.07 15.53 -32.61
CA ASP A 316 -0.55 14.23 -32.36
C ASP A 316 -1.04 14.12 -30.90
N PRO A 317 -2.32 14.42 -30.63
CA PRO A 317 -2.91 14.31 -29.30
C PRO A 317 -2.87 12.90 -28.72
N ALA A 318 -2.89 11.85 -29.55
CA ALA A 318 -2.88 10.46 -29.10
C ALA A 318 -1.48 10.07 -28.62
N ALA A 319 -0.44 10.41 -29.40
CA ALA A 319 0.94 10.24 -28.96
C ALA A 319 1.23 11.05 -27.69
N HIS A 320 0.73 12.29 -27.59
CA HIS A 320 0.86 13.07 -26.36
C HIS A 320 0.21 12.40 -25.14
N ALA A 321 -1.01 11.88 -25.28
CA ALA A 321 -1.67 11.15 -24.20
C ALA A 321 -0.84 9.92 -23.76
N GLN A 322 -0.26 9.19 -24.72
CA GLN A 322 0.64 8.08 -24.43
C GLN A 322 1.91 8.53 -23.68
N ARG A 323 2.51 9.66 -24.07
CA ARG A 323 3.66 10.23 -23.33
C ARG A 323 3.29 10.65 -21.92
N LEU A 324 2.08 11.14 -21.67
CA LEU A 324 1.64 11.42 -20.30
C LEU A 324 1.48 10.15 -19.45
N LEU A 325 0.99 9.05 -20.04
CA LEU A 325 0.93 7.75 -19.36
C LEU A 325 2.33 7.23 -19.02
N GLU A 326 3.28 7.35 -19.95
CA GLU A 326 4.69 7.00 -19.72
C GLU A 326 5.32 7.89 -18.65
N LEU A 327 5.00 9.19 -18.63
CA LEU A 327 5.50 10.08 -17.59
C LEU A 327 4.99 9.67 -16.20
N ASN A 328 3.72 9.30 -16.08
CA ASN A 328 3.16 8.80 -14.83
C ASN A 328 3.86 7.52 -14.36
N TYR A 329 4.07 6.57 -15.27
CA TYR A 329 4.83 5.34 -15.00
C TYR A 329 6.24 5.65 -14.48
N LEU A 330 6.99 6.52 -15.17
CA LEU A 330 8.34 6.89 -14.79
C LEU A 330 8.39 7.68 -13.47
N ALA A 331 7.41 8.54 -13.21
CA ALA A 331 7.28 9.21 -11.93
C ALA A 331 7.06 8.20 -10.80
N ASN A 332 6.27 7.15 -11.01
CA ASN A 332 6.08 6.08 -10.04
C ASN A 332 7.33 5.20 -9.87
N ILE A 333 8.12 4.96 -10.92
CA ILE A 333 9.45 4.33 -10.79
C ILE A 333 10.36 5.17 -9.91
N VAL A 334 10.44 6.49 -10.14
CA VAL A 334 11.27 7.40 -9.34
C VAL A 334 10.78 7.40 -7.88
N LEU A 335 9.47 7.49 -7.67
CA LEU A 335 8.85 7.53 -6.35
C LEU A 335 9.13 6.24 -5.54
N ALA A 336 9.03 5.08 -6.19
CA ALA A 336 9.19 3.78 -5.56
C ALA A 336 10.66 3.34 -5.44
N GLY A 337 11.51 3.71 -6.39
CA GLY A 337 12.87 3.19 -6.55
C GLY A 337 14.01 4.13 -6.16
N LEU A 338 13.77 5.45 -6.02
CA LEU A 338 14.82 6.44 -5.74
C LEU A 338 14.62 7.18 -4.43
N SER A 339 15.73 7.56 -3.80
CA SER A 339 15.77 8.51 -2.68
C SER A 339 16.49 9.80 -3.09
N ASN A 340 16.06 10.93 -2.52
CA ASN A 340 16.82 12.18 -2.56
C ASN A 340 17.68 12.25 -1.30
N GLY A 341 18.86 11.62 -1.33
CA GLY A 341 19.70 11.42 -0.16
C GLY A 341 19.04 10.47 0.86
N ARG A 342 18.48 11.02 1.96
CA ARG A 342 17.77 10.28 3.02
C ARG A 342 16.25 10.41 2.99
N ALA A 343 15.70 11.29 2.15
CA ALA A 343 14.26 11.52 2.07
C ALA A 343 13.66 10.88 0.82
N ARG A 344 12.41 10.41 0.92
CA ARG A 344 11.64 9.96 -0.23
C ARG A 344 11.16 11.15 -1.05
N TYR A 345 11.09 10.95 -2.36
CA TYR A 345 10.44 11.93 -3.22
C TYR A 345 8.97 12.09 -2.84
N ARG A 346 8.47 13.32 -2.88
CA ARG A 346 7.03 13.57 -2.97
C ARG A 346 6.57 13.35 -4.42
N PRO A 347 5.28 13.07 -4.69
CA PRO A 347 4.80 12.78 -6.05
C PRO A 347 5.18 13.85 -7.09
N VAL A 348 5.08 15.13 -6.73
CA VAL A 348 5.46 16.24 -7.62
C VAL A 348 6.97 16.26 -7.87
N GLU A 349 7.77 16.00 -6.84
CA GLU A 349 9.22 15.96 -6.95
C GLU A 349 9.67 14.78 -7.80
N ALA A 350 9.04 13.61 -7.66
CA ALA A 350 9.31 12.43 -8.47
C ALA A 350 9.00 12.67 -9.96
N MET A 351 7.89 13.34 -10.25
CA MET A 351 7.51 13.71 -11.62
C MET A 351 8.46 14.75 -12.23
N ASP A 352 8.85 15.77 -11.47
CA ASP A 352 9.84 16.75 -11.92
C ASP A 352 11.21 16.10 -12.14
N GLU A 353 11.61 15.16 -11.28
CA GLU A 353 12.86 14.42 -11.43
C GLU A 353 12.83 13.48 -12.64
N ALA A 354 11.73 12.77 -12.87
CA ALA A 354 11.54 11.96 -14.07
C ALA A 354 11.65 12.80 -15.35
N LEU A 355 11.05 14.00 -15.35
CA LEU A 355 11.19 14.95 -16.46
C LEU A 355 12.62 15.42 -16.68
N LYS A 356 13.39 15.71 -15.62
CA LYS A 356 14.81 16.08 -15.75
C LYS A 356 15.62 14.96 -16.37
N ILE A 357 15.42 13.72 -15.91
CA ILE A 357 16.11 12.54 -16.44
C ILE A 357 15.77 12.36 -17.93
N CYS A 358 14.50 12.42 -18.30
CA CYS A 358 14.09 12.36 -19.70
C CYS A 358 14.67 13.52 -20.53
N ASN A 359 14.77 14.72 -19.95
CA ASN A 359 15.32 15.88 -20.63
C ASN A 359 16.81 15.71 -20.93
N GLU A 360 17.60 15.18 -19.99
CA GLU A 360 19.01 14.81 -20.25
C GLU A 360 19.10 13.81 -21.41
N GLY A 361 18.22 12.80 -21.42
CA GLY A 361 18.15 11.83 -22.52
C GLY A 361 17.84 12.47 -23.86
N LEU A 362 16.85 13.38 -23.90
CA LEU A 362 16.46 14.12 -25.10
C LEU A 362 17.62 14.97 -25.64
N VAL A 363 18.26 15.75 -24.78
CA VAL A 363 19.36 16.65 -25.17
C VAL A 363 20.55 15.86 -25.72
N GLU A 364 20.88 14.72 -25.11
CA GLU A 364 21.99 13.88 -25.60
C GLU A 364 21.64 13.15 -26.91
N LEU A 365 20.40 12.73 -27.09
CA LEU A 365 19.99 12.05 -28.33
C LEU A 365 19.83 13.01 -29.51
N GLN A 366 19.41 14.25 -29.28
CA GLN A 366 19.38 15.29 -30.31
C GLN A 366 20.76 15.60 -30.91
N LYS A 367 21.85 15.33 -30.17
CA LYS A 367 23.22 15.48 -30.67
C LYS A 367 23.68 14.33 -31.58
N ARG A 368 22.95 13.22 -31.61
CA ARG A 368 23.30 12.02 -32.40
C ARG A 368 22.57 12.03 -33.75
N GLU A 369 23.24 11.54 -34.79
CA GLU A 369 22.59 11.32 -36.08
C GLU A 369 21.53 10.21 -35.97
N GLY A 370 20.34 10.43 -36.56
CA GLY A 370 19.24 9.45 -36.54
C GLY A 370 18.23 9.59 -35.38
N PHE A 371 18.17 10.74 -34.71
CA PHE A 371 17.11 11.04 -33.74
C PHE A 371 15.72 10.93 -34.37
N ASN A 372 14.84 10.14 -33.74
CA ASN A 372 13.44 10.00 -34.12
C ASN A 372 12.57 10.83 -33.16
N GLU A 373 11.74 11.73 -33.69
CA GLU A 373 10.79 12.53 -32.90
C GLU A 373 9.71 11.66 -32.22
N ASP A 374 9.52 10.42 -32.67
CA ASP A 374 8.52 9.48 -32.15
C ASP A 374 9.00 8.65 -30.94
N LEU A 375 10.19 8.94 -30.39
CA LEU A 375 10.73 8.20 -29.25
C LEU A 375 9.83 8.27 -28.00
N SER A 376 9.78 7.18 -27.25
CA SER A 376 9.04 7.11 -25.99
C SER A 376 9.78 7.84 -24.85
N LEU A 377 9.02 8.37 -23.89
CA LEU A 377 9.60 8.93 -22.67
C LEU A 377 10.37 7.85 -21.91
N VAL A 378 9.95 6.59 -22.01
CA VAL A 378 10.68 5.46 -21.40
C VAL A 378 12.08 5.36 -22.00
N VAL A 379 12.23 5.43 -23.33
CA VAL A 379 13.56 5.40 -23.97
C VAL A 379 14.40 6.62 -23.56
N LEU A 380 13.80 7.82 -23.59
CA LEU A 380 14.48 9.04 -23.15
C LEU A 380 14.95 8.94 -21.69
N PHE A 381 14.12 8.39 -20.81
CA PHE A 381 14.46 8.15 -19.41
C PHE A 381 15.63 7.18 -19.27
N LYS A 382 15.59 6.02 -19.94
CA LYS A 382 16.66 5.02 -19.87
C LYS A 382 18.00 5.61 -20.28
N PHE A 383 18.00 6.37 -21.38
CA PHE A 383 19.20 7.01 -21.88
C PHE A 383 19.71 8.09 -20.91
N GLY A 384 18.81 8.97 -20.46
CA GLY A 384 19.13 10.03 -19.51
C GLY A 384 19.63 9.51 -18.15
N TRP A 385 19.02 8.44 -17.63
CA TRP A 385 19.41 7.80 -16.38
C TRP A 385 20.85 7.28 -16.45
N LYS A 386 21.20 6.63 -17.57
CA LYS A 386 22.53 6.10 -17.78
C LYS A 386 23.59 7.22 -17.85
N MET A 387 23.25 8.34 -18.47
CA MET A 387 24.12 9.52 -18.52
C MET A 387 24.22 10.20 -17.15
N TYR A 388 23.13 10.27 -16.39
CA TYR A 388 23.10 10.83 -15.04
C TYR A 388 24.02 10.03 -14.10
N LYS A 389 23.97 8.69 -14.14
CA LYS A 389 24.81 7.80 -13.33
C LYS A 389 26.29 7.79 -13.71
N GLN A 390 26.65 8.19 -14.93
CA GLN A 390 28.06 8.35 -15.33
C GLN A 390 28.68 9.66 -14.82
N LYS A 391 27.86 10.63 -14.39
CA LYS A 391 28.29 11.94 -13.88
C LYS A 391 28.41 11.97 -12.35
N GLU A 392 27.73 11.07 -11.63
CA GLU A 392 27.93 10.78 -10.19
C GLU A 392 29.18 9.91 -9.99
#